data_AF-A0A6J2UUC0-F1
#
_entry.id   AF-A0A6J2UUC0-F1
#
_cell.length_a   1.000
_cell.length_b   1.000
_cell.length_c   1.000
_cell.angle_alpha   90.00
_cell.angle_beta   90.00
_cell.angle_gamma   90.00
#
_symmetry.space_group_name_H-M   'P 1'
#
loop_
_entity.id
_entity.type
_entity.pdbx_description
1 polymer ?
#
loop_
_entity_poly.entity_id
_entity_poly.type
_entity_poly.pdbx_seq_one_letter_code
_entity_poly.pdbx_strand_id
1 'polypeptide(L)'
;MDDNNKNMRLREWLIAQINSGKYAGLSWENAEKTMFRIPWKHAAKQDYRQNEDAALFKAWAEYKGKYREGRDKADPSTWKTRLRCALNKSTDFQEVPERSQLDISEPYKVYRILAETERPTGGQVKGRLQPMTGTGTAVDKRPGVLPAPLFPPSLQISDFRLQVSVFYQGQLVQEVISTSDGCFILHGPVPVGNEQIYGPCGAAKAFFPQPDVVPLPQGIADAMRCLLPHLEKGVLVWVAPDGVFIKRFCQGRVYWNGPLAEHQDQPNKLEREKTCKLLDMHIFLLELQRYIQGVRAMPRYEIDLCFGEEFPDVSQSKNKKLITARVVPLFAKELLQNIQRPEGERPQMLKPIKAPQ
;
A
#
# COMPACT_ATOMS: atom_id res chain seq x y z
N MET A 1 32.65 -22.56 17.14
CA MET A 1 31.93 -22.40 15.86
C MET A 1 31.27 -21.02 15.91
N ASP A 2 31.60 -20.18 14.95
CA ASP A 2 31.70 -18.72 15.05
C ASP A 2 30.46 -17.95 15.54
N ASP A 3 30.64 -17.15 16.60
CA ASP A 3 29.66 -16.24 17.20
C ASP A 3 29.38 -14.96 16.38
N ASN A 4 29.90 -14.86 15.14
CA ASN A 4 29.78 -13.66 14.31
C ASN A 4 28.44 -13.55 13.53
N ASN A 5 27.53 -14.51 13.70
CA ASN A 5 26.33 -14.68 12.85
C ASN A 5 25.00 -14.39 13.57
N LYS A 6 24.98 -13.70 14.72
CA LYS A 6 23.73 -13.42 15.46
C LYS A 6 23.06 -12.09 15.11
N ASN A 7 23.62 -11.29 14.18
CA ASN A 7 23.11 -9.94 13.90
C ASN A 7 23.19 -9.47 12.43
N MET A 8 23.37 -10.38 11.47
CA MET A 8 23.31 -10.03 10.04
C MET A 8 21.91 -9.50 9.66
N ARG A 9 21.87 -8.47 8.81
CA ARG A 9 20.64 -7.88 8.26
C ARG A 9 19.97 -8.88 7.31
N LEU A 10 18.67 -8.71 7.05
CA LEU A 10 17.90 -9.59 6.16
C LEU A 10 18.60 -9.79 4.80
N ARG A 11 19.13 -8.70 4.22
CA ARG A 11 19.89 -8.71 2.97
C ARG A 11 21.04 -9.71 2.99
N GLU A 12 21.95 -9.53 3.95
CA GLU A 12 23.17 -10.34 4.06
C GLU A 12 22.82 -11.80 4.37
N TRP A 13 21.85 -12.02 5.26
CA TRP A 13 21.38 -13.35 5.60
C TRP A 13 20.83 -14.10 4.39
N LEU A 14 19.98 -13.43 3.59
CA LEU A 14 19.34 -14.04 2.42
C LEU A 14 20.35 -14.32 1.31
N ILE A 15 21.30 -13.41 1.07
CA ILE A 15 22.42 -13.62 0.15
C ILE A 15 23.22 -14.87 0.56
N ALA A 16 23.53 -15.02 1.85
CA ALA A 16 24.21 -16.19 2.37
C ALA A 16 23.38 -17.47 2.15
N GLN A 17 22.06 -17.43 2.34
CA GLN A 17 21.19 -18.57 2.07
C GLN A 17 21.15 -18.94 0.58
N ILE A 18 21.08 -17.97 -0.32
CA ILE A 18 21.09 -18.23 -1.78
C ILE A 18 22.43 -18.86 -2.18
N ASN A 19 23.55 -18.28 -1.73
CA ASN A 19 24.89 -18.80 -2.03
C ASN A 19 25.18 -20.16 -1.40
N SER A 20 24.45 -20.55 -0.34
CA SER A 20 24.62 -21.84 0.30
C SER A 20 24.13 -23.02 -0.54
N GLY A 21 23.24 -22.78 -1.51
CA GLY A 21 22.63 -23.83 -2.34
C GLY A 21 21.77 -24.84 -1.58
N LYS A 22 21.47 -24.61 -0.30
CA LYS A 22 20.79 -25.58 0.58
C LYS A 22 19.28 -25.72 0.33
N TYR A 23 18.64 -24.72 -0.28
CA TYR A 23 17.19 -24.67 -0.43
C TYR A 23 16.81 -24.85 -1.90
N ALA A 24 16.07 -25.91 -2.21
CA ALA A 24 15.65 -26.21 -3.57
C ALA A 24 14.85 -25.04 -4.17
N GLY A 25 15.22 -24.59 -5.36
CA GLY A 25 14.57 -23.48 -6.08
C GLY A 25 14.91 -22.07 -5.59
N LEU A 26 15.70 -21.91 -4.52
CA LEU A 26 16.29 -20.61 -4.16
C LEU A 26 17.59 -20.41 -4.97
N SER A 27 17.59 -19.49 -5.93
CA SER A 27 18.76 -19.25 -6.79
C SER A 27 18.85 -17.82 -7.31
N TRP A 28 20.05 -17.43 -7.74
CA TRP A 28 20.25 -16.23 -8.56
C TRP A 28 19.61 -16.40 -9.94
N GLU A 29 19.01 -15.33 -10.46
CA GLU A 29 18.39 -15.24 -11.79
C GLU A 29 19.32 -14.60 -12.82
N ASN A 30 20.36 -13.89 -12.37
CA ASN A 30 21.34 -13.21 -13.23
C ASN A 30 22.77 -13.36 -12.71
N ALA A 31 23.74 -13.26 -13.63
CA ALA A 31 25.16 -13.37 -13.31
C ALA A 31 25.66 -12.24 -12.39
N GLU A 32 25.05 -11.05 -12.47
CA GLU A 32 25.41 -9.91 -11.61
C GLU A 32 24.97 -10.09 -10.14
N LYS A 33 24.24 -11.17 -9.80
CA LYS A 33 23.71 -11.45 -8.45
C LYS A 33 22.93 -10.27 -7.86
N THR A 34 22.11 -9.64 -8.70
CA THR A 34 21.20 -8.57 -8.29
C THR A 34 19.74 -9.01 -8.30
N MET A 35 19.42 -10.19 -8.85
CA MET A 35 18.08 -10.75 -8.90
C MET A 35 18.11 -12.22 -8.48
N PHE A 36 17.17 -12.62 -7.65
CA PHE A 36 17.05 -13.99 -7.17
C PHE A 36 15.58 -14.41 -7.11
N ARG A 37 15.33 -15.71 -7.13
CA ARG A 37 14.00 -16.28 -6.96
C ARG A 37 13.86 -17.02 -5.64
N ILE A 38 12.66 -17.01 -5.06
CA ILE A 38 12.27 -17.76 -3.87
C ILE A 38 11.12 -18.71 -4.24
N PRO A 39 11.19 -20.02 -3.91
CA PRO A 39 10.06 -20.93 -4.03
C PRO A 39 8.84 -20.45 -3.23
N TRP A 40 7.66 -20.50 -3.83
CA TRP A 40 6.44 -19.90 -3.26
C TRP A 40 5.25 -20.84 -3.17
N LYS A 41 5.49 -22.16 -3.05
CA LYS A 41 4.42 -23.17 -2.98
C LYS A 41 3.42 -22.90 -1.86
N HIS A 42 2.14 -23.14 -2.14
CA HIS A 42 1.05 -22.95 -1.18
C HIS A 42 0.87 -24.21 -0.33
N ALA A 43 0.76 -24.04 0.99
CA ALA A 43 0.58 -25.15 1.93
C ALA A 43 -0.72 -25.94 1.74
N ALA A 44 -1.68 -25.40 0.97
CA ALA A 44 -2.92 -26.07 0.63
C ALA A 44 -2.81 -27.00 -0.61
N LYS A 45 -1.69 -27.00 -1.34
CA LYS A 45 -1.48 -27.93 -2.45
C LYS A 45 -1.23 -29.35 -1.90
N GLN A 46 -1.77 -30.37 -2.56
CA GLN A 46 -1.65 -31.78 -2.14
C GLN A 46 -0.19 -32.28 -2.14
N ASP A 47 0.66 -31.70 -2.97
CA ASP A 47 2.07 -32.03 -3.14
C ASP A 47 3.00 -31.10 -2.32
N TYR A 48 2.46 -30.44 -1.30
CA TYR A 48 3.23 -29.59 -0.40
C TYR A 48 4.06 -30.43 0.59
N ARG A 49 5.38 -30.29 0.51
CA ARG A 49 6.37 -30.98 1.33
C ARG A 49 6.91 -30.01 2.36
N GLN A 50 6.35 -30.03 3.57
CA GLN A 50 6.71 -29.10 4.64
C GLN A 50 8.23 -28.98 4.88
N ASN A 51 8.97 -30.09 4.85
CA ASN A 51 10.41 -30.08 5.11
C ASN A 51 11.23 -29.41 4.01
N GLU A 52 10.72 -29.36 2.78
CA GLU A 52 11.40 -28.77 1.62
C GLU A 52 10.84 -27.38 1.32
N ASP A 53 9.52 -27.28 1.11
CA ASP A 53 8.82 -26.07 0.73
C ASP A 53 8.77 -25.02 1.84
N ALA A 54 8.93 -25.44 3.11
CA ALA A 54 9.02 -24.52 4.24
C ALA A 54 10.46 -24.28 4.72
N ALA A 55 11.46 -24.95 4.15
CA ALA A 55 12.83 -24.97 4.68
C ALA A 55 13.44 -23.58 4.85
N LEU A 56 13.38 -22.74 3.81
CA LEU A 56 13.90 -21.37 3.87
C LEU A 56 13.16 -20.51 4.91
N PHE A 57 11.84 -20.67 4.99
CA PHE A 57 11.00 -19.93 5.92
C PHE A 57 11.27 -20.34 7.37
N LYS A 58 11.43 -21.65 7.61
CA LYS A 58 11.83 -22.23 8.90
C LYS A 58 13.18 -21.67 9.34
N ALA A 59 14.18 -21.70 8.45
CA ALA A 59 15.51 -21.18 8.73
C ALA A 59 15.50 -19.69 9.11
N TRP A 60 14.66 -18.87 8.46
CA TRP A 60 14.49 -17.47 8.85
C TRP A 60 13.87 -17.33 10.24
N ALA A 61 12.87 -18.15 10.56
CA ALA A 61 12.23 -18.14 11.87
C ALA A 61 13.19 -18.56 13.00
N GLU A 62 14.04 -19.56 12.76
CA GLU A 62 15.10 -19.99 13.67
C GLU A 62 16.16 -18.90 13.85
N TYR A 63 16.62 -18.31 12.74
CA TYR A 63 17.60 -17.23 12.76
C TYR A 63 17.13 -16.02 13.58
N LYS A 64 15.85 -15.66 13.47
CA LYS A 64 15.25 -14.57 14.28
C LYS A 64 14.85 -15.01 15.69
N GLY A 65 15.16 -16.25 16.08
CA GLY A 65 14.83 -16.80 17.40
C GLY A 65 13.35 -16.93 17.68
N LYS A 66 12.51 -16.96 16.63
CA LYS A 66 11.04 -17.02 16.73
C LYS A 66 10.48 -18.44 16.52
N TYR A 67 11.36 -19.42 16.38
CA TYR A 67 11.06 -20.85 16.36
C TYR A 67 12.28 -21.61 16.88
N ARG A 68 12.04 -22.67 17.67
CA ARG A 68 13.04 -23.62 18.13
C ARG A 68 12.56 -25.04 17.85
N GLU A 69 13.31 -25.76 17.03
CA GLU A 69 13.03 -27.15 16.70
C GLU A 69 12.96 -28.03 17.96
N GLY A 70 11.97 -28.93 18.01
CA GLY A 70 11.71 -29.80 19.15
C GLY A 70 11.02 -29.15 20.36
N ARG A 71 10.98 -27.81 20.45
CA ARG A 71 10.29 -27.09 21.54
C ARG A 71 9.00 -26.43 21.10
N ASP A 72 9.03 -25.72 19.98
CA ASP A 72 7.89 -24.97 19.47
C ASP A 72 7.11 -25.82 18.45
N LYS A 73 5.79 -25.64 18.39
CA LYS A 73 4.96 -26.28 17.38
C LYS A 73 5.30 -25.73 15.98
N ALA A 74 5.51 -26.62 15.01
CA ALA A 74 5.80 -26.22 13.64
C ALA A 74 4.60 -25.49 13.00
N ASP A 75 4.84 -24.33 12.41
CA ASP A 75 3.83 -23.54 11.70
C ASP A 75 4.44 -22.90 10.43
N PRO A 76 4.44 -23.64 9.31
CA PRO A 76 4.95 -23.16 8.03
C PRO A 76 4.29 -21.87 7.52
N SER A 77 3.00 -21.69 7.81
CA SER A 77 2.23 -20.52 7.39
C SER A 77 2.72 -19.26 8.11
N THR A 78 2.99 -19.36 9.41
CA THR A 78 3.58 -18.28 10.21
C THR A 78 5.01 -17.97 9.76
N TRP A 79 5.84 -18.99 9.50
CA TRP A 79 7.21 -18.78 9.02
C TRP A 79 7.25 -18.07 7.66
N LYS A 80 6.43 -18.52 6.70
CA LYS A 80 6.31 -17.89 5.38
C LYS A 80 5.83 -16.44 5.49
N THR A 81 4.86 -16.18 6.36
CA THR A 81 4.37 -14.82 6.63
C THR A 81 5.46 -13.91 7.17
N ARG A 82 6.28 -14.39 8.11
CA ARG A 82 7.38 -13.59 8.70
C ARG A 82 8.43 -13.20 7.67
N LEU A 83 8.89 -14.14 6.82
CA LEU A 83 9.87 -13.80 5.78
C LEU A 83 9.27 -12.86 4.75
N ARG A 84 8.02 -13.11 4.30
CA ARG A 84 7.29 -12.21 3.39
C ARG A 84 7.23 -10.78 3.93
N CYS A 85 6.85 -10.61 5.19
CA CYS A 85 6.77 -9.29 5.81
C CYS A 85 8.15 -8.63 5.93
N ALA A 86 9.20 -9.40 6.18
CA ALA A 86 10.57 -8.89 6.25
C ALA A 86 11.05 -8.38 4.88
N LEU A 87 10.77 -9.13 3.81
CA LEU A 87 11.04 -8.72 2.42
C LEU A 87 10.27 -7.45 2.05
N ASN A 88 8.96 -7.43 2.30
CA ASN A 88 8.10 -6.29 1.93
C ASN A 88 8.42 -4.99 2.70
N LYS A 89 8.96 -5.09 3.92
CA LYS A 89 9.35 -3.93 4.73
C LYS A 89 10.79 -3.45 4.44
N SER A 90 11.60 -4.27 3.77
CA SER A 90 13.00 -3.95 3.53
C SER A 90 13.14 -3.03 2.32
N THR A 91 13.95 -1.98 2.46
CA THR A 91 14.35 -1.10 1.37
C THR A 91 15.42 -1.72 0.47
N ASP A 92 15.95 -2.89 0.83
CA ASP A 92 16.98 -3.59 0.05
C ASP A 92 16.40 -4.44 -1.07
N PHE A 93 15.08 -4.66 -1.09
CA PHE A 93 14.44 -5.60 -2.01
C PHE A 93 13.24 -4.99 -2.73
N GLN A 94 13.10 -5.31 -4.00
CA GLN A 94 11.95 -5.01 -4.82
C GLN A 94 11.43 -6.30 -5.46
N GLU A 95 10.14 -6.63 -5.26
CA GLU A 95 9.51 -7.76 -5.97
C GLU A 95 9.42 -7.42 -7.47
N VAL A 96 9.65 -8.40 -8.34
CA VAL A 96 9.53 -8.29 -9.80
C VAL A 96 8.44 -9.26 -10.27
N PRO A 97 7.15 -8.87 -10.19
CA PRO A 97 6.02 -9.75 -10.48
C PRO A 97 6.05 -10.32 -11.90
N GLU A 98 6.54 -9.55 -12.87
CA GLU A 98 6.57 -9.91 -14.29
C GLU A 98 7.49 -11.11 -14.58
N ARG A 99 8.41 -11.42 -13.65
CA ARG A 99 9.31 -12.57 -13.73
C ARG A 99 8.93 -13.71 -12.78
N SER A 100 7.92 -13.49 -11.93
CA SER A 100 7.43 -14.50 -11.00
C SER A 100 6.49 -15.46 -11.72
N GLN A 101 6.56 -16.75 -11.40
CA GLN A 101 5.67 -17.77 -11.98
C GLN A 101 4.95 -18.51 -10.85
N LEU A 102 3.64 -18.28 -10.71
CA LEU A 102 2.84 -18.87 -9.64
C LEU A 102 1.94 -20.03 -10.10
N ASP A 103 1.72 -20.16 -11.41
CA ASP A 103 0.79 -21.13 -12.01
C ASP A 103 1.46 -22.44 -12.46
N ILE A 104 2.75 -22.60 -12.17
CA ILE A 104 3.53 -23.80 -12.48
C ILE A 104 3.56 -24.80 -11.30
N SER A 105 4.09 -26.00 -11.55
CA SER A 105 4.22 -27.07 -10.52
C SER A 105 5.05 -26.60 -9.32
N GLU A 106 6.20 -25.98 -9.59
CA GLU A 106 7.14 -25.43 -8.61
C GLU A 106 7.13 -23.89 -8.68
N PRO A 107 6.11 -23.23 -8.08
CA PRO A 107 5.94 -21.79 -8.22
C PRO A 107 7.03 -21.02 -7.49
N TYR A 108 7.39 -19.85 -8.00
CA TYR A 108 8.42 -18.99 -7.42
C TYR A 108 8.12 -17.51 -7.61
N LYS A 109 8.71 -16.69 -6.74
CA LYS A 109 8.71 -15.23 -6.82
C LYS A 109 10.10 -14.69 -7.06
N VAL A 110 10.22 -13.66 -7.89
CA VAL A 110 11.49 -13.01 -8.20
C VAL A 110 11.62 -11.68 -7.46
N TYR A 111 12.79 -11.45 -6.89
CA TYR A 111 13.15 -10.23 -6.18
C TYR A 111 14.45 -9.65 -6.73
N ARG A 112 14.54 -8.33 -6.78
CA ARG A 112 15.73 -7.56 -7.11
C ARG A 112 16.31 -6.94 -5.84
N ILE A 113 17.64 -6.99 -5.71
CA ILE A 113 18.40 -6.29 -4.67
C ILE A 113 18.66 -4.86 -5.14
N LEU A 114 18.27 -3.88 -4.33
CA LEU A 114 18.57 -2.48 -4.57
C LEU A 114 19.97 -2.16 -4.03
N ALA A 115 20.81 -1.54 -4.85
CA ALA A 115 22.14 -1.09 -4.42
C ALA A 115 21.97 0.00 -3.33
N GLU A 116 22.82 -0.01 -2.30
CA GLU A 116 22.91 1.16 -1.41
C GLU A 116 23.41 2.31 -2.28
N THR A 117 22.57 3.32 -2.52
CA THR A 117 23.03 4.60 -3.06
C THR A 117 24.15 5.08 -2.14
N GLU A 118 25.34 5.32 -2.69
CA GLU A 118 26.50 5.80 -1.95
C GLU A 118 26.09 6.98 -1.05
N ARG A 119 26.19 6.77 0.27
CA ARG A 119 26.09 7.86 1.23
C ARG A 119 27.20 8.86 0.89
N PRO A 120 26.92 10.15 0.66
CA PRO A 120 27.95 11.10 0.32
C PRO A 120 28.79 11.39 1.58
N THR A 121 29.89 10.65 1.75
CA THR A 121 31.00 11.08 2.60
C THR A 121 31.74 12.19 1.87
N GLY A 122 31.78 13.37 2.48
CA GLY A 122 32.43 14.55 1.94
C GLY A 122 33.90 14.32 1.61
N GLY A 123 34.34 14.99 0.53
CA GLY A 123 35.74 15.06 0.12
C GLY A 123 35.89 15.87 -1.16
N GLN A 124 36.28 17.13 -1.00
CA GLN A 124 36.76 17.98 -2.10
C GLN A 124 37.96 17.32 -2.81
N VAL A 125 37.93 17.21 -4.15
CA VAL A 125 39.15 17.40 -4.96
C VAL A 125 38.79 18.06 -6.30
N LYS A 126 39.57 19.10 -6.61
CA LYS A 126 39.61 19.90 -7.84
C LYS A 126 39.96 19.07 -9.08
N GLY A 127 39.33 19.39 -10.20
CA GLY A 127 39.79 19.01 -11.54
C GLY A 127 39.37 20.05 -12.57
N ARG A 128 40.29 20.95 -12.92
CA ARG A 128 40.18 21.93 -14.01
C ARG A 128 40.72 21.28 -15.29
N LEU A 129 40.04 21.47 -16.44
CA LEU A 129 40.60 21.85 -17.76
C LEU A 129 39.52 21.84 -18.87
N GLN A 130 39.03 23.05 -19.18
CA GLN A 130 38.88 23.75 -20.47
C GLN A 130 38.43 23.08 -21.80
N PRO A 131 37.88 23.90 -22.74
CA PRO A 131 36.84 23.52 -23.71
C PRO A 131 37.35 23.24 -25.13
N MET A 132 36.53 22.56 -25.93
CA MET A 132 36.72 22.43 -27.38
C MET A 132 35.44 22.83 -28.11
N THR A 133 35.63 23.73 -29.08
CA THR A 133 34.68 24.29 -30.03
C THR A 133 34.12 23.25 -31.01
N GLY A 134 32.84 23.39 -31.38
CA GLY A 134 32.22 22.61 -32.45
C GLY A 134 30.83 23.14 -32.83
N THR A 135 30.73 23.67 -34.03
CA THR A 135 29.63 24.37 -34.70
C THR A 135 28.36 23.56 -35.03
N GLY A 136 27.22 24.26 -35.12
CA GLY A 136 25.98 23.86 -35.83
C GLY A 136 24.96 23.13 -34.95
N THR A 137 23.67 23.46 -34.88
CA THR A 137 22.75 24.22 -35.74
C THR A 137 21.57 24.71 -34.87
N ALA A 138 21.03 25.88 -35.21
CA ALA A 138 19.91 26.50 -34.51
C ALA A 138 18.63 25.63 -34.56
N VAL A 139 18.09 25.32 -33.39
CA VAL A 139 16.68 24.97 -33.21
C VAL A 139 16.15 25.88 -32.12
N ASP A 140 15.31 26.82 -32.52
CA ASP A 140 14.54 27.69 -31.64
C ASP A 140 13.61 26.82 -30.77
N LYS A 141 14.01 26.61 -29.52
CA LYS A 141 13.14 26.12 -28.45
C LYS A 141 13.38 27.03 -27.26
N ARG A 142 12.55 28.06 -27.14
CA ARG A 142 12.29 28.72 -25.85
C ARG A 142 12.11 27.61 -24.80
N PRO A 143 12.96 27.54 -23.76
CA PRO A 143 12.74 26.60 -22.68
C PRO A 143 11.46 27.06 -21.98
N GLY A 144 10.40 26.26 -22.10
CA GLY A 144 9.24 26.39 -21.25
C GLY A 144 9.73 26.26 -19.82
N VAL A 145 9.80 27.38 -19.11
CA VAL A 145 10.09 27.42 -17.68
C VAL A 145 9.02 26.57 -17.03
N LEU A 146 9.40 25.37 -16.56
CA LEU A 146 8.55 24.61 -15.66
C LEU A 146 8.25 25.53 -14.48
N PRO A 147 6.97 25.85 -14.18
CA PRO A 147 6.67 26.70 -13.05
C PRO A 147 7.26 26.05 -11.80
N ALA A 148 8.06 26.82 -11.07
CA ALA A 148 8.66 26.38 -9.81
C ALA A 148 7.59 25.74 -8.91
N PRO A 149 7.88 24.65 -8.20
CA PRO A 149 6.90 24.03 -7.31
C PRO A 149 6.39 25.08 -6.32
N LEU A 150 5.07 25.27 -6.31
CA LEU A 150 4.39 26.21 -5.41
C LEU A 150 4.41 25.72 -3.96
N PHE A 151 4.73 24.45 -3.75
CA PHE A 151 4.92 23.84 -2.45
C PHE A 151 6.43 23.72 -2.16
N PRO A 152 6.88 24.05 -0.94
CA PRO A 152 8.25 23.74 -0.56
C PRO A 152 8.48 22.22 -0.66
N PRO A 153 9.71 21.76 -0.99
CA PRO A 153 10.07 20.33 -0.94
C PRO A 153 9.78 19.67 0.42
N SER A 154 9.55 20.49 1.45
CA SER A 154 9.24 20.12 2.83
C SER A 154 7.76 20.15 3.19
N LEU A 155 6.81 20.09 2.23
CA LEU A 155 5.39 19.92 2.58
C LEU A 155 5.20 18.55 3.26
N GLN A 156 5.31 18.54 4.60
CA GLN A 156 5.17 17.35 5.41
C GLN A 156 3.71 17.14 5.75
N ILE A 157 3.12 16.13 5.13
CA ILE A 157 1.81 15.64 5.53
C ILE A 157 1.99 14.92 6.86
N SER A 158 1.41 15.51 7.89
CA SER A 158 1.45 15.03 9.27
C SER A 158 0.10 14.47 9.71
N ASP A 159 -0.97 14.77 8.98
CA ASP A 159 -2.29 14.22 9.27
C ASP A 159 -2.54 12.90 8.52
N PHE A 160 -2.40 11.80 9.24
CA PHE A 160 -2.64 10.44 8.76
C PHE A 160 -4.07 9.95 9.03
N ARG A 161 -4.98 10.84 9.44
CA ARG A 161 -6.36 10.50 9.75
C ARG A 161 -7.24 10.45 8.51
N LEU A 162 -8.27 9.61 8.60
CA LEU A 162 -9.32 9.42 7.61
C LEU A 162 -10.67 9.77 8.24
N GLN A 163 -11.53 10.45 7.49
CA GLN A 163 -12.96 10.46 7.76
C GLN A 163 -13.60 9.31 6.97
N VAL A 164 -14.25 8.38 7.68
CA VAL A 164 -14.92 7.22 7.11
C VAL A 164 -16.41 7.32 7.40
N SER A 165 -17.23 7.31 6.35
CA SER A 165 -18.68 7.42 6.44
C SER A 165 -19.32 6.18 5.80
N VAL A 166 -20.12 5.42 6.53
CA VAL A 166 -20.79 4.18 6.08
C VAL A 166 -22.24 4.48 5.74
N PHE A 167 -22.72 3.96 4.60
CA PHE A 167 -24.06 4.21 4.10
C PHE A 167 -24.79 2.92 3.74
N TYR A 168 -26.09 2.88 4.08
CA TYR A 168 -27.03 1.85 3.64
C TYR A 168 -28.05 2.47 2.69
N GLN A 169 -28.11 1.99 1.44
CA GLN A 169 -28.99 2.58 0.41
C GLN A 169 -28.87 4.13 0.35
N GLY A 170 -27.63 4.64 0.40
CA GLY A 170 -27.32 6.07 0.36
C GLY A 170 -27.59 6.85 1.65
N GLN A 171 -28.17 6.24 2.69
CA GLN A 171 -28.38 6.86 4.00
C GLN A 171 -27.17 6.65 4.91
N LEU A 172 -26.68 7.72 5.53
CA LEU A 172 -25.54 7.67 6.45
C LEU A 172 -25.94 6.92 7.74
N VAL A 173 -25.23 5.85 8.08
CA VAL A 173 -25.50 5.05 9.28
C VAL A 173 -24.39 5.12 10.32
N GLN A 174 -23.17 5.47 9.91
CA GLN A 174 -22.05 5.65 10.82
C GLN A 174 -21.01 6.59 10.22
N GLU A 175 -20.38 7.41 11.05
CA GLU A 175 -19.22 8.23 10.68
C GLU A 175 -18.15 8.11 11.77
N VAL A 176 -16.89 7.95 11.34
CA VAL A 176 -15.73 7.77 12.21
C VAL A 176 -14.56 8.58 11.68
N ILE A 177 -13.88 9.32 12.56
CA ILE A 177 -12.56 9.87 12.28
C ILE A 177 -11.51 8.90 12.83
N SER A 178 -10.59 8.48 11.97
CA SER A 178 -9.57 7.51 12.32
C SER A 178 -8.45 8.12 13.17
N THR A 179 -7.70 7.24 13.82
CA THR A 179 -6.37 7.56 14.35
C THR A 179 -5.34 7.52 13.21
N SER A 180 -4.06 7.75 13.53
CA SER A 180 -2.94 7.57 12.59
C SER A 180 -2.75 6.13 12.12
N ASP A 181 -3.31 5.16 12.84
CA ASP A 181 -3.20 3.72 12.51
C ASP A 181 -4.23 3.27 11.45
N GLY A 182 -5.08 4.19 10.99
CA GLY A 182 -6.14 3.93 10.02
C GLY A 182 -7.46 3.49 10.64
N CYS A 183 -8.32 2.91 9.83
CA CYS A 183 -9.69 2.52 10.18
C CYS A 183 -10.05 1.16 9.60
N PHE A 184 -10.53 0.26 10.46
CA PHE A 184 -11.23 -0.94 10.05
C PHE A 184 -12.69 -0.64 9.73
N ILE A 185 -13.19 -1.18 8.62
CA ILE A 185 -14.63 -1.18 8.28
C ILE A 185 -15.09 -2.63 8.24
N LEU A 186 -15.83 -3.08 9.26
CA LEU A 186 -16.08 -4.49 9.51
C LEU A 186 -17.40 -4.77 10.25
N HIS A 187 -17.85 -6.03 10.26
CA HIS A 187 -19.01 -6.45 11.04
C HIS A 187 -18.63 -7.15 12.35
N GLY A 188 -17.55 -7.94 12.35
CA GLY A 188 -17.16 -8.80 13.47
C GLY A 188 -15.89 -8.34 14.20
N PRO A 189 -15.15 -9.25 14.85
CA PRO A 189 -13.94 -8.88 15.56
C PRO A 189 -12.86 -8.42 14.58
N VAL A 190 -12.01 -7.51 15.06
CA VAL A 190 -10.83 -7.08 14.30
C VAL A 190 -9.96 -8.32 14.03
N PRO A 191 -9.50 -8.53 12.78
CA PRO A 191 -8.58 -9.62 12.46
C PRO A 191 -7.17 -9.28 12.96
N VAL A 192 -6.99 -9.06 14.27
CA VAL A 192 -5.68 -8.89 14.88
C VAL A 192 -5.02 -10.27 14.95
N GLY A 193 -3.92 -10.46 14.23
CA GLY A 193 -2.99 -11.53 14.58
C GLY A 193 -2.46 -11.25 15.99
N ASN A 194 -2.46 -12.27 16.86
CA ASN A 194 -2.11 -12.23 18.30
C ASN A 194 -1.52 -10.88 18.75
N GLU A 195 -2.31 -10.08 19.49
CA GLU A 195 -1.88 -8.80 20.08
C GLU A 195 -0.58 -8.94 20.89
N GLN A 196 -0.31 -10.14 21.42
CA GLN A 196 0.94 -10.52 22.08
C GLN A 196 2.20 -10.39 21.20
N ILE A 197 2.07 -10.39 19.87
CA ILE A 197 3.20 -10.37 18.93
C ILE A 197 3.42 -8.96 18.36
N TYR A 198 2.34 -8.21 18.11
CA TYR A 198 2.39 -6.93 17.40
C TYR A 198 1.97 -5.72 18.24
N GLY A 199 1.51 -5.94 19.47
CA GLY A 199 0.89 -4.91 20.30
C GLY A 199 -0.57 -4.65 19.92
N PRO A 200 -1.29 -3.83 20.72
CA PRO A 200 -2.66 -3.44 20.42
C PRO A 200 -2.70 -2.62 19.13
N CYS A 201 -3.62 -2.95 18.22
CA CYS A 201 -3.87 -2.14 17.03
C CYS A 201 -4.73 -0.93 17.41
N GLY A 202 -4.16 0.28 17.33
CA GLY A 202 -4.85 1.54 17.63
C GLY A 202 -5.75 2.04 16.50
N ALA A 203 -5.94 1.26 15.44
CA ALA A 203 -6.82 1.62 14.33
C ALA A 203 -8.26 1.79 14.82
N ALA A 204 -8.90 2.86 14.34
CA ALA A 204 -10.32 3.10 14.60
C ALA A 204 -11.18 2.02 13.95
N LYS A 205 -12.45 1.93 14.37
CA LYS A 205 -13.37 0.89 13.91
C LYS A 205 -14.69 1.53 13.51
N ALA A 206 -15.00 1.45 12.23
CA ALA A 206 -16.34 1.66 11.69
C ALA A 206 -17.02 0.29 11.60
N PHE A 207 -18.07 0.10 12.39
CA PHE A 207 -18.82 -1.15 12.35
C PHE A 207 -19.90 -1.06 11.26
N PHE A 208 -20.32 -2.19 10.72
CA PHE A 208 -21.56 -2.26 9.96
C PHE A 208 -22.72 -2.45 10.95
N PRO A 209 -23.59 -1.43 11.17
CA PRO A 209 -24.73 -1.56 12.07
C PRO A 209 -25.73 -2.61 11.57
N GLN A 210 -26.64 -3.07 12.43
CA GLN A 210 -27.75 -3.90 11.98
C GLN A 210 -28.63 -3.12 10.98
N PRO A 211 -29.22 -3.76 9.95
CA PRO A 211 -30.00 -3.05 8.93
C PRO A 211 -31.23 -2.30 9.48
N ASP A 212 -31.68 -2.63 10.69
CA ASP A 212 -32.86 -2.03 11.34
C ASP A 212 -32.63 -0.59 11.84
N VAL A 213 -31.41 -0.07 11.75
CA VAL A 213 -31.08 1.30 12.19
C VAL A 213 -31.65 2.38 11.27
N VAL A 214 -32.05 2.03 10.05
CA VAL A 214 -32.61 2.94 9.06
C VAL A 214 -33.78 2.31 8.32
N PRO A 215 -34.75 3.11 7.84
CA PRO A 215 -35.83 2.60 7.00
C PRO A 215 -35.27 2.15 5.64
N LEU A 216 -35.45 0.86 5.34
CA LEU A 216 -34.99 0.23 4.09
C LEU A 216 -36.17 -0.30 3.27
N PRO A 217 -36.04 -0.33 1.92
CA PRO A 217 -37.03 -1.00 1.07
C PRO A 217 -37.20 -2.48 1.41
N GLN A 218 -38.36 -3.04 1.07
CA GLN A 218 -38.68 -4.44 1.33
C GLN A 218 -37.65 -5.39 0.72
N GLY A 219 -37.20 -6.39 1.48
CA GLY A 219 -36.20 -7.39 1.07
C GLY A 219 -34.74 -6.93 1.16
N ILE A 220 -34.45 -5.62 1.24
CA ILE A 220 -33.07 -5.11 1.36
C ILE A 220 -32.44 -5.48 2.70
N ALA A 221 -33.19 -5.35 3.79
CA ALA A 221 -32.70 -5.72 5.12
C ALA A 221 -32.30 -7.21 5.18
N ASP A 222 -33.09 -8.10 4.57
CA ASP A 222 -32.79 -9.53 4.51
C ASP A 222 -31.54 -9.82 3.67
N ALA A 223 -31.41 -9.18 2.50
CA ALA A 223 -30.21 -9.28 1.69
C ALA A 223 -28.95 -8.84 2.45
N MET A 224 -29.05 -7.76 3.22
CA MET A 224 -27.95 -7.28 4.07
C MET A 224 -27.64 -8.26 5.21
N ARG A 225 -28.64 -8.82 5.89
CA ARG A 225 -28.43 -9.86 6.93
C ARG A 225 -27.71 -11.09 6.38
N CYS A 226 -27.98 -11.47 5.12
CA CYS A 226 -27.24 -12.55 4.44
C CYS A 226 -25.79 -12.14 4.08
N LEU A 227 -25.55 -10.87 3.79
CA LEU A 227 -24.23 -10.34 3.40
C LEU A 227 -23.29 -10.13 4.59
N LEU A 228 -23.77 -9.57 5.71
CA LEU A 228 -22.97 -9.17 6.87
C LEU A 228 -22.03 -10.27 7.41
N PRO A 229 -22.44 -11.56 7.52
CA PRO A 229 -21.53 -12.64 7.94
C PRO A 229 -20.29 -12.76 7.06
N HIS A 230 -20.41 -12.46 5.77
CA HIS A 230 -19.28 -12.51 4.83
C HIS A 230 -18.34 -11.31 4.97
N LEU A 231 -18.75 -10.25 5.69
CA LEU A 231 -18.01 -9.01 5.93
C LEU A 231 -17.33 -8.96 7.30
N GLU A 232 -17.35 -10.05 8.06
CA GLU A 232 -16.87 -10.13 9.45
C GLU A 232 -15.49 -9.50 9.67
N LYS A 233 -14.49 -9.88 8.85
CA LYS A 233 -13.10 -9.36 8.94
C LYS A 233 -12.88 -8.03 8.22
N GLY A 234 -13.86 -7.60 7.42
CA GLY A 234 -13.88 -6.32 6.73
C GLY A 234 -12.64 -5.96 5.90
N VAL A 235 -12.33 -4.66 5.91
CA VAL A 235 -11.17 -4.00 5.28
C VAL A 235 -10.46 -3.10 6.28
N LEU A 236 -9.16 -2.90 6.11
CA LEU A 236 -8.38 -1.86 6.81
C LEU A 236 -7.97 -0.80 5.79
N VAL A 237 -8.24 0.47 6.09
CA VAL A 237 -7.82 1.62 5.28
C VAL A 237 -6.92 2.52 6.12
N TRP A 238 -5.80 2.98 5.58
CA TRP A 238 -4.86 3.83 6.32
C TRP A 238 -4.15 4.82 5.39
N VAL A 239 -3.63 5.90 5.97
CA VAL A 239 -2.74 6.84 5.30
C VAL A 239 -1.30 6.49 5.65
N ALA A 240 -0.41 6.54 4.66
CA ALA A 240 1.03 6.49 4.83
C ALA A 240 1.67 7.68 4.08
N PRO A 241 2.96 7.96 4.29
CA PRO A 241 3.60 9.12 3.66
C PRO A 241 3.49 9.16 2.13
N ASP A 242 3.41 7.99 1.49
CA ASP A 242 3.34 7.86 0.03
C ASP A 242 1.90 7.75 -0.52
N GLY A 243 0.87 7.73 0.33
CA GLY A 243 -0.51 7.71 -0.14
C GLY A 243 -1.53 7.07 0.81
N VAL A 244 -2.68 6.70 0.24
CA VAL A 244 -3.77 6.02 0.96
C VAL A 244 -3.82 4.57 0.52
N PHE A 245 -3.96 3.65 1.47
CA PHE A 245 -3.90 2.22 1.23
C PHE A 245 -5.10 1.50 1.82
N ILE A 246 -5.44 0.37 1.20
CA ILE A 246 -6.45 -0.56 1.71
C ILE A 246 -5.96 -1.99 1.65
N LYS A 247 -6.47 -2.80 2.57
CA LYS A 247 -6.35 -4.26 2.53
C LYS A 247 -7.67 -4.92 2.90
N ARG A 248 -8.11 -5.85 2.06
CA ARG A 248 -9.34 -6.63 2.26
C ARG A 248 -9.07 -7.96 2.98
N PHE A 249 -9.86 -8.27 3.99
CA PHE A 249 -9.75 -9.52 4.78
C PHE A 249 -11.01 -10.39 4.72
N CYS A 250 -12.17 -9.76 4.50
CA CYS A 250 -13.47 -10.42 4.43
C CYS A 250 -13.62 -11.42 3.25
N GLN A 251 -14.59 -12.32 3.37
CA GLN A 251 -14.96 -13.27 2.32
C GLN A 251 -15.82 -12.59 1.24
N GLY A 252 -16.71 -11.69 1.66
CA GLY A 252 -17.54 -10.88 0.77
C GLY A 252 -16.68 -10.05 -0.17
N ARG A 253 -17.17 -9.88 -1.41
CA ARG A 253 -16.47 -9.08 -2.43
C ARG A 253 -16.53 -7.60 -2.03
N VAL A 254 -15.44 -6.88 -2.27
CA VAL A 254 -15.40 -5.43 -2.05
C VAL A 254 -14.90 -4.81 -3.33
N TYR A 255 -15.60 -3.78 -3.78
CA TYR A 255 -15.30 -3.03 -4.97
C TYR A 255 -15.05 -1.57 -4.60
N TRP A 256 -14.37 -0.81 -5.46
CA TRP A 256 -14.00 0.57 -5.14
C TRP A 256 -13.97 1.49 -6.35
N ASN A 257 -13.99 2.79 -6.08
CA ASN A 257 -13.71 3.84 -7.06
C ASN A 257 -12.95 4.96 -6.35
N GLY A 258 -11.99 5.56 -7.04
CA GLY A 258 -11.11 6.57 -6.44
C GLY A 258 -10.06 7.06 -7.44
N PRO A 259 -9.07 7.84 -6.96
CA PRO A 259 -8.06 8.47 -7.82
C PRO A 259 -7.21 7.49 -8.63
N LEU A 260 -6.87 6.33 -8.06
CA LEU A 260 -6.08 5.29 -8.73
C LEU A 260 -6.93 4.12 -9.27
N ALA A 261 -8.25 4.27 -9.33
CA ALA A 261 -9.10 3.22 -9.89
C ALA A 261 -8.82 3.03 -11.39
N GLU A 262 -8.62 1.79 -11.80
CA GLU A 262 -8.27 1.45 -13.19
C GLU A 262 -9.44 1.72 -14.15
N HIS A 263 -10.65 1.40 -13.71
CA HIS A 263 -11.86 1.52 -14.50
C HIS A 263 -12.84 2.53 -13.91
N GLN A 264 -13.47 3.33 -14.78
CA GLN A 264 -14.53 4.27 -14.37
C GLN A 264 -15.93 3.70 -14.62
N ASP A 265 -16.05 2.79 -15.58
CA ASP A 265 -17.26 2.21 -16.12
C ASP A 265 -17.36 0.70 -15.88
N GLN A 266 -16.32 0.08 -15.30
CA GLN A 266 -16.30 -1.34 -14.97
C GLN A 266 -15.97 -1.56 -13.50
N PRO A 267 -16.38 -2.70 -12.91
CA PRO A 267 -16.17 -2.93 -11.49
C PRO A 267 -14.69 -3.07 -11.12
N ASN A 268 -14.19 -2.26 -10.16
CA ASN A 268 -12.83 -2.42 -9.63
C ASN A 268 -12.86 -3.27 -8.37
N LYS A 269 -12.55 -4.55 -8.48
CA LYS A 269 -12.57 -5.49 -7.35
C LYS A 269 -11.28 -5.42 -6.53
N LEU A 270 -11.41 -5.38 -5.21
CA LEU A 270 -10.28 -5.53 -4.30
C LEU A 270 -9.92 -7.00 -4.10
N GLU A 271 -8.66 -7.32 -4.34
CA GLU A 271 -8.12 -8.64 -4.09
C GLU A 271 -7.90 -8.91 -2.60
N ARG A 272 -8.27 -10.12 -2.18
CA ARG A 272 -8.23 -10.50 -0.77
C ARG A 272 -6.79 -10.66 -0.32
N GLU A 273 -6.49 -10.14 0.87
CA GLU A 273 -5.16 -10.13 1.50
C GLU A 273 -4.04 -9.43 0.71
N LYS A 274 -4.39 -8.72 -0.37
CA LYS A 274 -3.49 -7.86 -1.14
C LYS A 274 -3.64 -6.42 -0.66
N THR A 275 -2.51 -5.77 -0.40
CA THR A 275 -2.50 -4.32 -0.16
C THR A 275 -2.66 -3.61 -1.51
N CYS A 276 -3.59 -2.67 -1.59
CA CYS A 276 -3.86 -1.86 -2.77
C CYS A 276 -3.68 -0.38 -2.41
N LYS A 277 -3.06 0.38 -3.33
CA LYS A 277 -2.88 1.84 -3.21
C LYS A 277 -4.08 2.52 -3.86
N LEU A 278 -4.78 3.36 -3.10
CA LEU A 278 -6.03 4.02 -3.50
C LEU A 278 -5.80 5.46 -3.99
N LEU A 279 -4.80 6.12 -3.41
CA LEU A 279 -4.35 7.47 -3.74
C LEU A 279 -2.83 7.49 -3.65
N ASP A 280 -2.17 8.06 -4.65
CA ASP A 280 -0.72 8.31 -4.63
C ASP A 280 -0.44 9.77 -4.25
N MET A 281 0.41 9.96 -3.24
CA MET A 281 0.67 11.28 -2.69
C MET A 281 1.30 12.22 -3.71
N HIS A 282 2.24 11.72 -4.50
CA HIS A 282 2.96 12.53 -5.47
C HIS A 282 2.03 12.96 -6.62
N ILE A 283 1.21 12.02 -7.11
CA ILE A 283 0.20 12.32 -8.13
C ILE A 283 -0.80 13.36 -7.61
N PHE A 284 -1.32 13.18 -6.39
CA PHE A 284 -2.27 14.13 -5.79
C PHE A 284 -1.68 15.54 -5.66
N LEU A 285 -0.46 15.68 -5.14
CA LEU A 285 0.20 16.99 -5.00
C LEU A 285 0.48 17.65 -6.35
N LEU A 286 0.87 16.88 -7.36
CA LEU A 286 1.07 17.38 -8.72
C LEU A 286 -0.22 17.91 -9.33
N GLU A 287 -1.33 17.19 -9.16
CA GLU A 287 -2.64 17.64 -9.63
C GLU A 287 -3.15 18.86 -8.86
N LEU A 288 -2.91 18.92 -7.56
CA LEU A 288 -3.23 20.07 -6.72
C LEU A 288 -2.47 21.32 -7.18
N GLN A 289 -1.19 21.19 -7.52
CA GLN A 289 -0.40 22.29 -8.07
C GLN A 289 -0.98 22.80 -9.38
N ARG A 290 -1.37 21.89 -10.30
CA ARG A 290 -2.00 22.26 -11.57
C ARG A 290 -3.36 22.93 -11.38
N TYR A 291 -4.12 22.53 -10.36
CA TYR A 291 -5.38 23.17 -9.99
C TYR A 291 -5.16 24.60 -9.49
N ILE A 292 -4.17 24.84 -8.61
CA ILE A 292 -3.83 26.18 -8.12
C ILE A 292 -3.40 27.11 -9.27
N GLN A 293 -2.70 26.57 -10.27
CA GLN A 293 -2.29 27.32 -11.47
C GLN A 293 -3.45 27.57 -12.46
N GLY A 294 -4.66 27.08 -12.19
CA GLY A 294 -5.82 27.20 -13.08
C GLY A 294 -5.75 26.32 -14.33
N VAL A 295 -4.83 25.35 -14.38
CA VAL A 295 -4.56 24.51 -15.56
C VAL A 295 -5.43 23.25 -15.58
N ARG A 296 -5.84 22.75 -14.42
CA ARG A 296 -6.67 21.55 -14.28
C ARG A 296 -7.82 21.75 -13.32
N ALA A 297 -8.81 20.86 -13.42
CA ALA A 297 -9.86 20.71 -12.43
C ALA A 297 -9.30 20.21 -11.08
N MET A 298 -10.10 20.39 -10.03
CA MET A 298 -9.78 19.99 -8.67
C MET A 298 -9.43 18.49 -8.57
N PRO A 299 -8.32 18.11 -7.92
CA PRO A 299 -7.94 16.70 -7.79
C PRO A 299 -8.96 15.92 -6.97
N ARG A 300 -9.24 14.69 -7.40
CA ARG A 300 -10.07 13.74 -6.64
C ARG A 300 -9.25 13.18 -5.48
N TYR A 301 -9.89 13.05 -4.32
CA TYR A 301 -9.31 12.42 -3.13
C TYR A 301 -10.32 11.56 -2.36
N GLU A 302 -11.61 11.68 -2.68
CA GLU A 302 -12.64 10.81 -2.13
C GLU A 302 -12.54 9.41 -2.74
N ILE A 303 -12.64 8.40 -1.88
CA ILE A 303 -12.66 6.99 -2.26
C ILE A 303 -14.00 6.40 -1.84
N ASP A 304 -14.72 5.80 -2.78
CA ASP A 304 -15.96 5.07 -2.51
C ASP A 304 -15.64 3.56 -2.50
N LEU A 305 -16.17 2.86 -1.49
CA LEU A 305 -16.14 1.40 -1.36
C LEU A 305 -17.57 0.86 -1.45
N CYS A 306 -17.73 -0.30 -2.08
CA CYS A 306 -19.00 -1.02 -2.17
C CYS A 306 -18.79 -2.47 -1.73
N PHE A 307 -19.68 -2.98 -0.89
CA PHE A 307 -19.55 -4.30 -0.27
C PHE A 307 -20.66 -5.23 -0.78
N GLY A 308 -20.28 -6.38 -1.32
CA GLY A 308 -21.19 -7.42 -1.79
C GLY A 308 -21.72 -7.25 -3.22
N GLU A 309 -21.62 -6.05 -3.79
CA GLU A 309 -22.13 -5.73 -5.13
C GLU A 309 -21.05 -5.13 -6.03
N GLU A 310 -21.17 -5.33 -7.33
CA GLU A 310 -20.27 -4.75 -8.33
C GLU A 310 -20.35 -3.22 -8.33
N PHE A 311 -19.19 -2.58 -8.44
CA PHE A 311 -19.03 -1.13 -8.42
C PHE A 311 -17.68 -0.67 -9.02
N PRO A 312 -17.60 0.43 -9.78
CA PRO A 312 -18.69 1.20 -10.37
C PRO A 312 -19.66 0.34 -11.20
N ASP A 313 -20.91 0.78 -11.24
CA ASP A 313 -21.99 0.14 -12.01
C ASP A 313 -22.70 1.23 -12.81
N VAL A 314 -22.64 1.12 -14.13
CA VAL A 314 -23.23 2.10 -15.06
C VAL A 314 -24.77 2.07 -15.00
N SER A 315 -25.35 0.93 -14.62
CA SER A 315 -26.80 0.73 -14.56
C SER A 315 -27.44 1.24 -13.28
N GLN A 316 -26.66 1.35 -12.19
CA GLN A 316 -27.18 1.61 -10.85
C GLN A 316 -26.35 2.65 -10.10
N SER A 317 -27.02 3.71 -9.61
CA SER A 317 -26.41 4.70 -8.73
C SER A 317 -25.88 4.07 -7.43
N LYS A 318 -24.75 4.59 -6.92
CA LYS A 318 -24.17 4.17 -5.64
C LYS A 318 -25.14 4.27 -4.46
N ASN A 319 -26.10 5.19 -4.53
CA ASN A 319 -27.11 5.37 -3.49
C ASN A 319 -28.14 4.22 -3.45
N LYS A 320 -28.17 3.33 -4.44
CA LYS A 320 -29.03 2.14 -4.45
C LYS A 320 -28.30 0.85 -4.05
N LYS A 321 -27.01 0.93 -3.74
CA LYS A 321 -26.21 -0.21 -3.27
C LYS A 321 -26.54 -0.50 -1.80
N LEU A 322 -26.51 -1.76 -1.42
CA LEU A 322 -26.79 -2.27 -0.08
C LEU A 322 -25.90 -1.60 0.96
N ILE A 323 -24.59 -1.71 0.80
CA ILE A 323 -23.60 -1.20 1.74
C ILE A 323 -22.48 -0.50 0.97
N THR A 324 -22.28 0.78 1.28
CA THR A 324 -21.15 1.56 0.76
C THR A 324 -20.42 2.27 1.89
N ALA A 325 -19.16 2.63 1.67
CA ALA A 325 -18.43 3.50 2.57
C ALA A 325 -17.65 4.55 1.77
N ARG A 326 -17.65 5.79 2.24
CA ARG A 326 -16.81 6.86 1.72
C ARG A 326 -15.62 7.05 2.64
N VAL A 327 -14.43 7.08 2.06
CA VAL A 327 -13.18 7.37 2.77
C VAL A 327 -12.62 8.68 2.24
N VAL A 328 -12.38 9.60 3.17
CA VAL A 328 -11.84 10.93 2.89
C VAL A 328 -10.56 11.14 3.70
N PRO A 329 -9.39 11.23 3.05
CA PRO A 329 -8.14 11.58 3.73
C PRO A 329 -8.19 13.03 4.20
N LEU A 330 -8.01 13.25 5.51
CA LEU A 330 -8.18 14.58 6.10
C LEU A 330 -7.12 15.57 5.62
N PHE A 331 -5.87 15.13 5.41
CA PHE A 331 -4.84 15.99 4.83
C PHE A 331 -5.25 16.58 3.47
N ALA A 332 -5.90 15.79 2.61
CA ALA A 332 -6.30 16.23 1.28
C ALA A 332 -7.45 17.23 1.36
N LYS A 333 -8.44 16.95 2.21
CA LYS A 333 -9.57 17.84 2.52
C LYS A 333 -9.08 19.19 3.06
N GLU A 334 -8.18 19.17 4.04
CA GLU A 334 -7.63 20.38 4.66
C GLU A 334 -6.80 21.21 3.67
N LEU A 335 -5.94 20.58 2.87
CA LEU A 335 -5.17 21.27 1.82
C LEU A 335 -6.08 22.01 0.84
N LEU A 336 -7.11 21.34 0.33
CA LEU A 336 -8.06 21.92 -0.62
C LEU A 336 -8.90 23.04 -0.01
N GLN A 337 -9.39 22.86 1.22
CA GLN A 337 -10.11 23.90 1.96
C GLN A 337 -9.24 25.14 2.18
N ASN A 338 -7.96 24.97 2.51
CA ASN A 338 -7.04 26.08 2.73
C ASN A 338 -6.72 26.84 1.43
N ILE A 339 -6.65 26.16 0.28
CA ILE A 339 -6.43 26.79 -1.03
C ILE A 339 -7.64 27.61 -1.49
N GLN A 340 -8.85 27.14 -1.16
CA GLN A 340 -10.09 27.84 -1.49
C GLN A 340 -10.33 29.10 -0.64
N ARG A 341 -9.56 29.30 0.45
CA ARG A 341 -9.62 30.54 1.25
C ARG A 341 -9.07 31.75 0.48
N PRO A 342 -9.59 32.97 0.77
CA PRO A 342 -9.04 34.22 0.22
C PRO A 342 -7.54 34.35 0.51
N GLU A 343 -6.77 34.98 -0.41
CA GLU A 343 -5.29 35.03 -0.32
C GLU A 343 -4.74 35.60 1.00
N GLY A 344 -5.48 36.49 1.66
CA GLY A 344 -5.11 37.07 2.95
C GLY A 344 -5.12 36.08 4.13
N GLU A 345 -5.86 34.97 4.01
CA GLU A 345 -6.09 33.98 5.08
C GLU A 345 -5.40 32.63 4.82
N ARG A 346 -4.67 32.51 3.70
CA ARG A 346 -3.95 31.28 3.36
C ARG A 346 -2.74 31.09 4.29
N PRO A 347 -2.57 29.90 4.90
CA PRO A 347 -1.37 29.56 5.66
C PRO A 347 -0.08 29.84 4.88
N GLN A 348 0.98 30.33 5.55
CA GLN A 348 2.25 30.71 4.90
C GLN A 348 2.87 29.56 4.07
N MET A 349 2.61 28.30 4.44
CA MET A 349 3.09 27.10 3.75
C MET A 349 2.45 26.85 2.38
N LEU A 350 1.37 27.57 2.05
CA LEU A 350 0.64 27.48 0.78
C LEU A 350 0.83 28.73 -0.09
N LYS A 351 1.66 29.69 0.35
CA LYS A 351 1.94 30.90 -0.41
C LYS A 351 2.97 30.57 -1.49
N PRO A 352 2.73 30.96 -2.77
CA PRO A 352 3.71 30.83 -3.83
C PRO A 352 5.07 31.39 -3.40
N ILE A 353 6.15 30.66 -3.66
CA ILE A 353 7.50 31.22 -3.55
C ILE A 353 7.55 32.39 -4.53
N LYS A 354 7.66 33.62 -4.02
CA LYS A 354 7.90 34.79 -4.87
C LYS A 354 9.24 34.60 -5.57
N ALA A 355 9.26 34.68 -6.89
CA ALA A 355 10.51 34.72 -7.63
C ALA A 355 11.34 35.92 -7.14
N PRO A 356 12.67 35.78 -6.95
CA PRO A 356 13.53 36.93 -6.67
C PRO A 356 13.42 37.93 -7.83
N GLN A 357 13.26 39.20 -7.48
CA GLN A 357 13.21 40.32 -8.43
C GLN A 357 14.54 40.53 -9.15
#